data_AF-A0A7V0UGL2-F1
#
_entry.id   AF-A0A7V0UGL2-F1
#
_cell.length_a   1.000
_cell.length_b   1.000
_cell.length_c   1.000
_cell.angle_alpha   90.00
_cell.angle_beta   90.00
_cell.angle_gamma   90.00
#
_symmetry.space_group_name_H-M   'P 1'
#
loop_
_entity.id
_entity.type
_entity.pdbx_description
1 polymer ?
#
loop_
_entity_poly.entity_id
_entity_poly.type
_entity_poly.pdbx_seq_one_letter_code
_entity_poly.pdbx_strand_id
1 'polypeptide(L)'
;MIPSIALAGLSLAGALIAHHGPGTFELNKSVTFTGARLMRVELINPHSWLYFEVTNKDGKVERHRCEMRSAHVLRRSGWTEDLFRPNQRMTVEASPDRADPNSCYLQTIVFENGNRMDRYGQYVKTPEGRVQEVRGPLTAPNVKREARRPTGEPNIAGDWASEQRVMVDPRGVGGGLVPLSQLGQINQRGQGQRAAGAAARGGARGAGATGPRLYGGTELTERGEKEAAAFTQQDNPRFRCETTSILFDWTFDGPVNRITQNRDSIVLEYGQMGLRRTIHMNMKTHPPNIKPSRAGHSIGRWEGDVLVVDTIGFLPGVLAAPVRHSEKLHVVERFSLDPKTMNLTRSYVAEDPVYLKGQYTGSDVVQPADAPYTKDNCKEQGFINYSQQQQPVK
;
A
#
# COMPACT_ATOMS: atom_id res chain seq x y z
N MET A 1 -3.10 36.53 -54.61
CA MET A 1 -1.97 35.74 -54.08
C MET A 1 -1.50 36.40 -52.80
N ILE A 2 -1.93 35.88 -51.64
CA ILE A 2 -1.56 36.36 -50.29
C ILE A 2 -1.37 35.07 -49.45
N PRO A 3 -0.26 34.90 -48.72
CA PRO A 3 0.26 33.58 -48.38
C PRO A 3 -0.36 32.99 -47.10
N SER A 4 -0.62 31.68 -47.13
CA SER A 4 -1.03 30.88 -45.96
C SER A 4 0.13 30.74 -44.97
N ILE A 5 -0.05 31.24 -43.74
CA ILE A 5 0.84 30.98 -42.61
C ILE A 5 0.42 29.63 -42.00
N ALA A 6 1.23 28.60 -42.19
CA ALA A 6 1.08 27.33 -41.52
C ALA A 6 1.60 27.46 -40.08
N LEU A 7 0.68 27.45 -39.10
CA LEU A 7 1.02 27.43 -37.69
C LEU A 7 1.45 25.99 -37.33
N ALA A 8 2.77 25.79 -37.19
CA ALA A 8 3.33 24.54 -36.71
C ALA A 8 2.92 24.32 -35.25
N GLY A 9 1.97 23.41 -35.03
CA GLY A 9 1.59 22.95 -33.71
C GLY A 9 2.73 22.17 -33.08
N LEU A 10 3.50 22.81 -32.20
CA LEU A 10 4.46 22.14 -31.34
C LEU A 10 3.69 21.37 -30.26
N SER A 11 3.37 20.11 -30.53
CA SER A 11 2.86 19.18 -29.53
C SER A 11 4.00 18.80 -28.57
N LEU A 12 4.15 19.55 -27.48
CA LEU A 12 4.88 19.04 -26.32
C LEU A 12 4.09 17.87 -25.74
N ALA A 13 4.41 16.66 -26.20
CA ALA A 13 4.03 15.43 -25.55
C ALA A 13 4.76 15.35 -24.20
N GLY A 14 4.19 16.01 -23.18
CA GLY A 14 4.61 15.78 -21.80
C GLY A 14 4.41 14.30 -21.48
N ALA A 15 5.51 13.60 -21.19
CA ALA A 15 5.46 12.23 -20.70
C ALA A 15 4.67 12.20 -19.39
N LEU A 16 3.39 11.83 -19.48
CA LEU A 16 2.53 11.58 -18.33
C LEU A 16 2.98 10.26 -17.69
N ILE A 17 4.03 10.32 -16.86
CA ILE A 17 4.44 9.19 -16.03
C ILE A 17 3.47 9.10 -14.84
N ALA A 18 2.37 8.38 -15.03
CA ALA A 18 1.48 7.98 -13.95
C ALA A 18 1.99 6.69 -13.30
N HIS A 19 2.33 6.67 -12.01
CA HIS A 19 2.51 5.40 -11.29
C HIS A 19 2.09 5.51 -9.82
N HIS A 20 1.38 4.48 -9.39
CA HIS A 20 1.48 3.78 -8.11
C HIS A 20 0.90 2.42 -8.43
N GLY A 21 1.75 1.56 -8.98
CA GLY A 21 1.35 0.29 -9.56
C GLY A 21 2.19 -0.09 -10.77
N PRO A 22 1.81 -1.18 -11.45
CA PRO A 22 2.62 -1.88 -12.45
C PRO A 22 2.86 -1.12 -13.77
N GLY A 23 2.68 0.20 -13.80
CA GLY A 23 2.83 1.05 -14.99
C GLY A 23 4.26 1.07 -15.57
N THR A 24 5.26 0.65 -14.80
CA THR A 24 6.64 0.44 -15.29
C THR A 24 6.79 -0.91 -16.02
N PHE A 25 5.95 -1.91 -15.71
CA PHE A 25 6.09 -3.28 -16.20
C PHE A 25 5.07 -3.66 -17.28
N GLU A 26 5.50 -4.42 -18.29
CA GLU A 26 4.63 -4.93 -19.35
C GLU A 26 3.79 -6.11 -18.87
N LEU A 27 2.72 -5.83 -18.10
CA LEU A 27 1.89 -6.88 -17.48
C LEU A 27 1.17 -7.84 -18.44
N ASN A 28 1.03 -7.46 -19.71
CA ASN A 28 0.50 -8.31 -20.76
C ASN A 28 1.55 -9.23 -21.40
N LYS A 29 2.81 -9.15 -20.95
CA LYS A 29 3.91 -10.01 -21.36
C LYS A 29 4.41 -10.83 -20.19
N SER A 30 4.94 -12.02 -20.50
CA SER A 30 5.62 -12.89 -19.57
C SER A 30 6.94 -13.33 -20.16
N VAL A 31 8.00 -13.26 -19.36
CA VAL A 31 9.32 -13.84 -19.62
C VAL A 31 9.60 -14.92 -18.58
N THR A 32 10.43 -15.91 -18.96
CA THR A 32 10.77 -17.04 -18.09
C THR A 32 12.28 -17.16 -17.98
N PHE A 33 12.78 -17.15 -16.74
CA PHE A 33 14.18 -17.35 -16.41
C PHE A 33 14.37 -18.76 -15.83
N THR A 34 14.71 -19.73 -16.68
CA THR A 34 14.93 -21.12 -16.27
C THR A 34 16.32 -21.31 -15.66
N GLY A 35 16.43 -22.11 -14.60
CA GLY A 35 17.71 -22.41 -13.95
C GLY A 35 18.35 -21.22 -13.23
N ALA A 36 17.55 -20.18 -12.95
CA ALA A 36 17.97 -19.00 -12.22
C ALA A 36 18.52 -19.39 -10.84
N ARG A 37 19.66 -18.81 -10.47
CA ARG A 37 20.28 -18.98 -9.16
C ARG A 37 19.88 -17.83 -8.26
N LEU A 38 19.13 -18.14 -7.20
CA LEU A 38 18.73 -17.18 -6.19
C LEU A 38 19.97 -16.57 -5.51
N MET A 39 20.06 -15.24 -5.49
CA MET A 39 21.09 -14.54 -4.75
C MET A 39 20.60 -14.17 -3.35
N ARG A 40 19.43 -13.52 -3.28
CA ARG A 40 18.83 -13.00 -2.05
C ARG A 40 17.40 -12.52 -2.29
N VAL A 41 16.68 -12.29 -1.21
CA VAL A 41 15.40 -11.56 -1.17
C VAL A 41 15.57 -10.34 -0.24
N GLU A 42 14.86 -9.25 -0.52
CA GLU A 42 14.71 -8.13 0.41
C GLU A 42 13.22 -7.93 0.71
N LEU A 43 12.79 -8.28 1.93
CA LEU A 43 11.43 -8.04 2.40
C LEU A 43 11.31 -6.63 3.01
N ILE A 44 11.41 -5.62 2.15
CA ILE A 44 11.38 -4.18 2.47
C ILE A 44 10.15 -3.48 1.87
N ASN A 45 9.91 -2.25 2.31
CA ASN A 45 8.86 -1.37 1.78
C ASN A 45 9.45 -0.20 0.97
N PRO A 46 8.72 0.34 -0.03
CA PRO A 46 7.30 0.06 -0.34
C PRO A 46 7.05 -1.25 -1.11
N HIS A 47 8.05 -1.77 -1.81
CA HIS A 47 7.99 -3.07 -2.47
C HIS A 47 9.22 -3.90 -2.12
N SER A 48 9.00 -5.19 -1.87
CA SER A 48 10.06 -6.17 -1.66
C SER A 48 10.66 -6.61 -3.00
N TRP A 49 11.84 -7.23 -3.00
CA TRP A 49 12.58 -7.58 -4.23
C TRP A 49 13.23 -8.96 -4.16
N LEU A 50 13.15 -9.70 -5.26
CA LEU A 50 13.86 -10.96 -5.49
C LEU A 50 15.06 -10.70 -6.40
N TYR A 51 16.25 -11.18 -6.05
CA TYR A 51 17.47 -11.03 -6.85
C TYR A 51 18.04 -12.38 -7.26
N PHE A 52 18.40 -12.53 -8.53
CA PHE A 52 18.89 -13.79 -9.06
C PHE A 52 19.85 -13.60 -10.23
N GLU A 53 20.58 -14.66 -10.55
CA GLU A 53 21.44 -14.76 -11.71
C GLU A 53 20.90 -15.81 -12.69
N VAL A 54 21.01 -15.54 -13.99
CA VAL A 54 20.70 -16.49 -15.06
C VAL A 54 21.88 -16.56 -16.03
N THR A 55 22.25 -17.75 -16.46
CA THR A 55 23.24 -17.93 -17.53
C THR A 55 22.49 -17.91 -18.86
N ASN A 56 22.82 -16.96 -19.73
CA ASN A 56 22.21 -16.87 -21.05
C ASN A 56 22.80 -17.92 -22.00
N LYS A 57 22.27 -17.98 -23.23
CA LYS A 57 22.68 -18.98 -24.23
C LYS A 57 24.15 -18.87 -24.65
N ASP A 58 24.74 -17.69 -24.50
CA ASP A 58 26.15 -17.40 -24.82
C ASP A 58 27.08 -17.74 -23.65
N GLY A 59 26.56 -18.33 -22.56
CA GLY A 59 27.32 -18.68 -21.37
C GLY A 59 27.59 -17.50 -20.43
N LYS A 60 27.10 -16.29 -20.74
CA LYS A 60 27.27 -15.11 -19.90
C LYS A 60 26.27 -15.11 -18.75
N VAL A 61 26.73 -14.76 -17.55
CA VAL A 61 25.88 -14.59 -16.38
C VAL A 61 25.28 -13.18 -16.37
N GLU A 62 23.96 -13.12 -16.26
CA GLU A 62 23.19 -11.89 -16.12
C GLU A 62 22.54 -11.85 -14.74
N ARG A 63 22.58 -10.69 -14.09
CA ARG A 63 21.91 -10.43 -12.82
C ARG A 63 20.60 -9.72 -13.07
N HIS A 64 19.54 -10.22 -12.43
CA HIS A 64 18.19 -9.69 -12.54
C HIS A 64 17.60 -9.42 -11.16
N ARG A 65 16.61 -8.52 -11.11
CA ARG A 65 15.76 -8.33 -9.93
C ARG A 65 14.29 -8.27 -10.33
N CYS A 66 13.41 -8.92 -9.56
CA CYS A 66 11.96 -8.75 -9.74
C CYS A 66 11.31 -8.09 -8.52
N GLU A 67 10.48 -7.08 -8.77
CA GLU A 67 9.63 -6.42 -7.78
C GLU A 67 8.57 -7.40 -7.27
N MET A 68 8.38 -7.44 -5.95
CA MET A 68 7.36 -8.19 -5.23
C MET A 68 6.33 -7.24 -4.60
N ARG A 69 5.40 -7.75 -3.77
CA ARG A 69 4.43 -6.91 -3.05
C ARG A 69 5.10 -6.16 -1.88
N SER A 70 4.36 -5.32 -1.17
CA SER A 70 4.84 -4.70 0.07
C SER A 70 5.22 -5.76 1.10
N ALA A 71 6.24 -5.49 1.91
CA ALA A 71 6.66 -6.41 2.97
C ALA A 71 5.55 -6.64 4.00
N HIS A 72 4.67 -5.64 4.21
CA HIS A 72 3.51 -5.75 5.09
C HIS A 72 2.59 -6.90 4.69
N VAL A 73 2.15 -6.95 3.43
CA VAL A 73 1.27 -8.02 2.97
C VAL A 73 2.02 -9.33 2.79
N LEU A 74 3.28 -9.31 2.38
CA LEU A 74 4.07 -10.53 2.18
C LEU A 74 4.29 -11.29 3.50
N ARG A 75 4.66 -10.60 4.58
CA ARG A 75 4.83 -11.22 5.91
C ARG A 75 3.52 -11.83 6.41
N ARG A 76 2.41 -11.09 6.25
CA ARG A 76 1.07 -11.61 6.60
C ARG A 76 0.57 -12.70 5.64
N SER A 77 1.16 -12.81 4.45
CA SER A 77 0.97 -13.90 3.49
C SER A 77 1.96 -15.05 3.69
N GLY A 78 2.78 -15.03 4.76
CA GLY A 78 3.67 -16.14 5.13
C GLY A 78 4.97 -16.19 4.35
N TRP A 79 5.30 -15.12 3.62
CA TRP A 79 6.60 -14.99 2.97
C TRP A 79 7.64 -14.56 4.00
N THR A 80 8.61 -15.44 4.25
CA THR A 80 9.71 -15.21 5.18
C THR A 80 11.04 -15.39 4.46
N GLU A 81 12.10 -14.75 4.97
CA GLU A 81 13.43 -14.82 4.34
C GLU A 81 14.00 -16.24 4.30
N ASP A 82 13.64 -17.11 5.26
CA ASP A 82 14.11 -18.50 5.31
C ASP A 82 13.55 -19.40 4.19
N LEU A 83 12.51 -18.94 3.47
CA LEU A 83 12.03 -19.59 2.25
C LEU A 83 13.00 -19.40 1.07
N PHE A 84 13.89 -18.41 1.16
CA PHE A 84 14.77 -17.96 0.09
C PHE A 84 16.23 -18.24 0.44
N ARG A 85 16.65 -19.50 0.35
CA ARG A 85 18.05 -19.84 0.66
C ARG A 85 18.95 -19.47 -0.53
N PRO A 86 20.02 -18.68 -0.33
CA PRO A 86 20.95 -18.36 -1.41
C PRO A 86 21.46 -19.61 -2.13
N ASN A 87 21.70 -19.47 -3.44
CA ASN A 87 22.14 -20.52 -4.37
C ASN A 87 21.09 -21.56 -4.74
N GLN A 88 19.87 -21.50 -4.20
CA GLN A 88 18.77 -22.30 -4.72
C GLN A 88 18.53 -22.02 -6.20
N ARG A 89 18.26 -23.08 -6.95
CA ARG A 89 17.87 -23.01 -8.34
C ARG A 89 16.36 -22.93 -8.44
N MET A 90 15.89 -22.12 -9.37
CA MET A 90 14.48 -21.87 -9.60
C MET A 90 14.21 -21.48 -11.04
N THR A 91 12.95 -21.61 -11.45
CA THR A 91 12.40 -20.95 -12.62
C THR A 91 11.61 -19.73 -12.15
N VAL A 92 11.88 -18.56 -12.72
CA VAL A 92 11.14 -17.32 -12.42
C VAL A 92 10.30 -16.94 -13.63
N GLU A 93 8.99 -16.79 -13.44
CA GLU A 93 8.09 -16.17 -14.42
C GLU A 93 7.84 -14.73 -13.98
N ALA A 94 7.96 -13.79 -14.92
CA ALA A 94 7.83 -12.37 -14.60
C ALA A 94 7.35 -11.54 -15.80
N SER A 95 6.78 -10.37 -15.53
CA SER A 95 6.57 -9.35 -16.55
C SER A 95 7.81 -8.45 -16.66
N PRO A 96 8.35 -8.18 -17.85
CA PRO A 96 9.54 -7.35 -17.99
C PRO A 96 9.25 -5.89 -17.66
N ASP A 97 10.26 -5.18 -17.16
CA ASP A 97 10.25 -3.73 -17.06
C ASP A 97 10.37 -3.11 -18.46
N ARG A 98 9.70 -1.98 -18.69
CA ARG A 98 9.72 -1.26 -19.98
C ARG A 98 11.06 -0.58 -20.27
N ALA A 99 11.83 -0.23 -19.25
CA ALA A 99 13.02 0.61 -19.35
C ALA A 99 14.30 -0.09 -18.87
N ASP A 100 14.22 -0.93 -17.85
CA ASP A 100 15.39 -1.63 -17.29
C ASP A 100 15.36 -3.13 -17.65
N PRO A 101 16.19 -3.61 -18.59
CA PRO A 101 16.15 -5.00 -19.05
C PRO A 101 16.50 -6.03 -17.96
N ASN A 102 17.08 -5.59 -16.85
CA ASN A 102 17.45 -6.44 -15.72
C ASN A 102 16.47 -6.30 -14.54
N SER A 103 15.34 -5.63 -14.74
CA SER A 103 14.26 -5.45 -13.79
C SER A 103 12.98 -6.11 -14.29
N CYS A 104 12.17 -6.62 -13.37
CA CYS A 104 10.93 -7.32 -13.69
C CYS A 104 9.88 -7.19 -12.58
N TYR A 105 8.66 -7.61 -12.87
CA TYR A 105 7.56 -7.74 -11.90
C TYR A 105 7.28 -9.22 -11.69
N LEU A 106 7.51 -9.70 -10.47
CA LEU A 106 7.41 -11.12 -10.15
C LEU A 106 5.98 -11.62 -10.37
N GLN A 107 5.84 -12.75 -11.08
CA GLN A 107 4.59 -13.49 -11.20
C GLN A 107 4.63 -14.79 -10.39
N THR A 108 5.61 -15.64 -10.70
CA THR A 108 5.73 -17.00 -10.15
C THR A 108 7.19 -17.34 -9.88
N ILE A 109 7.45 -18.06 -8.80
CA ILE A 109 8.70 -18.79 -8.55
C ILE A 109 8.39 -20.29 -8.53
N VAL A 110 9.18 -21.10 -9.24
CA VAL A 110 9.14 -22.55 -9.13
C VAL A 110 10.53 -23.04 -8.73
N PHE A 111 10.68 -23.52 -7.50
CA PHE A 111 11.95 -24.07 -7.00
C PHE A 111 12.18 -25.49 -7.50
N GLU A 112 13.45 -25.94 -7.55
CA GLU A 112 13.80 -27.31 -7.97
C GLU A 112 13.17 -28.41 -7.11
N ASN A 113 12.85 -28.12 -5.85
CA ASN A 113 12.13 -29.05 -4.97
C ASN A 113 10.62 -29.15 -5.29
N GLY A 114 10.15 -28.49 -6.36
CA GLY A 114 8.75 -28.49 -6.80
C GLY A 114 7.87 -27.44 -6.13
N ASN A 115 8.38 -26.68 -5.14
CA ASN A 115 7.59 -25.62 -4.51
C ASN A 115 7.29 -24.52 -5.53
N ARG A 116 6.01 -24.24 -5.74
CA ARG A 116 5.51 -23.12 -6.54
C ARG A 116 5.06 -22.00 -5.62
N MET A 117 5.47 -20.77 -5.93
CA MET A 117 5.04 -19.57 -5.23
C MET A 117 4.61 -18.47 -6.20
N ASP A 118 3.30 -18.25 -6.31
CA ASP A 118 2.70 -17.13 -7.05
C ASP A 118 2.67 -15.85 -6.21
N ARG A 119 2.80 -14.67 -6.84
CA ARG A 119 2.91 -13.33 -6.21
C ARG A 119 1.89 -13.06 -5.10
N TYR A 120 0.64 -13.52 -5.25
CA TYR A 120 -0.44 -13.31 -4.28
C TYR A 120 -0.76 -14.54 -3.42
N GLY A 121 0.00 -15.62 -3.56
CA GLY A 121 -0.20 -16.82 -2.76
C GLY A 121 0.07 -16.60 -1.27
N GLN A 122 -0.55 -17.44 -0.45
CA GLN A 122 -0.42 -17.48 1.00
C GLN A 122 0.30 -18.77 1.37
N TYR A 123 1.31 -18.72 2.23
CA TYR A 123 2.16 -19.89 2.49
C TYR A 123 2.27 -20.21 3.97
N VAL A 124 2.24 -21.50 4.28
CA VAL A 124 2.61 -22.04 5.60
C VAL A 124 3.77 -23.00 5.46
N LYS A 125 4.59 -23.08 6.51
CA LYS A 125 5.63 -24.10 6.62
C LYS A 125 5.04 -25.30 7.34
N THR A 126 5.02 -26.46 6.68
CA THR A 126 4.53 -27.70 7.31
C THR A 126 5.52 -28.19 8.37
N PRO A 127 5.10 -29.07 9.30
CA PRO A 127 6.01 -29.67 10.28
C PRO A 127 7.22 -30.36 9.64
N GLU A 128 7.07 -30.90 8.43
CA GLU A 128 8.16 -31.53 7.65
C GLU A 128 9.07 -30.50 6.94
N GLY A 129 8.87 -29.20 7.18
CA GLY A 129 9.66 -28.12 6.61
C GLY A 129 9.35 -27.80 5.14
N ARG A 130 8.26 -28.34 4.57
CA ARG A 130 7.81 -28.02 3.22
C ARG A 130 7.03 -26.71 3.20
N VAL A 131 7.05 -26.02 2.06
CA VAL A 131 6.22 -24.84 1.82
C VAL A 131 4.91 -25.31 1.22
N GLN A 132 3.80 -25.03 1.88
CA GLN A 132 2.46 -25.35 1.40
C GLN A 132 1.72 -24.06 1.12
N GLU A 133 1.19 -23.91 -0.10
CA GLU A 133 0.22 -22.86 -0.39
C GLU A 133 -1.10 -23.18 0.31
N VAL A 134 -1.66 -22.16 0.98
CA VAL A 134 -2.99 -22.20 1.56
C VAL A 134 -3.86 -21.12 0.94
N ARG A 135 -5.19 -21.28 1.02
CA ARG A 135 -6.15 -20.28 0.52
C ARG A 135 -7.03 -19.79 1.65
N GLY A 136 -6.56 -18.77 2.35
CA GLY A 136 -7.25 -18.17 3.49
C GLY A 136 -6.29 -17.48 4.46
N PRO A 137 -6.79 -16.98 5.59
CA PRO A 137 -5.96 -16.39 6.63
C PRO A 137 -4.99 -17.42 7.21
N LEU A 138 -3.72 -17.03 7.40
CA LEU A 138 -2.69 -17.90 7.98
C LEU A 138 -2.88 -18.10 9.49
N THR A 139 -3.23 -17.00 10.16
CA THR A 139 -3.52 -16.94 11.59
C THR A 139 -4.89 -16.32 11.75
N ALA A 140 -5.75 -16.91 12.58
CA ALA A 140 -7.02 -16.30 12.91
C ALA A 140 -6.78 -15.07 13.82
N PRO A 141 -7.39 -13.90 13.53
CA PRO A 141 -7.43 -12.76 14.44
C PRO A 141 -7.85 -13.17 15.85
N ASN A 142 -7.14 -12.68 16.87
CA ASN A 142 -7.57 -12.88 18.25
C ASN A 142 -8.74 -11.95 18.61
N VAL A 143 -9.95 -12.43 18.35
CA VAL A 143 -11.20 -11.74 18.68
C VAL A 143 -11.64 -11.93 20.13
N LYS A 144 -10.95 -12.77 20.92
CA LYS A 144 -11.27 -13.06 22.33
C LYS A 144 -10.59 -12.09 23.30
N ARG A 145 -10.42 -10.83 22.90
CA ARG A 145 -9.85 -9.78 23.74
C ARG A 145 -10.96 -9.01 24.45
N GLU A 146 -10.69 -8.50 25.65
CA GLU A 146 -11.67 -7.71 26.40
C GLU A 146 -12.10 -6.49 25.57
N ALA A 147 -13.40 -6.29 25.39
CA ALA A 147 -13.94 -5.18 24.60
C ALA A 147 -13.99 -3.84 25.36
N ARG A 148 -13.76 -3.87 26.68
CA ARG A 148 -13.83 -2.73 27.60
C ARG A 148 -12.57 -2.68 28.46
N ARG A 149 -12.14 -1.48 28.83
CA ARG A 149 -11.14 -1.29 29.88
C ARG A 149 -11.82 -1.31 31.25
N PRO A 150 -11.09 -1.53 32.36
CA PRO A 150 -11.65 -1.44 33.71
C PRO A 150 -12.32 -0.10 34.02
N THR A 151 -11.91 0.96 33.33
CA THR A 151 -12.45 2.33 33.42
C THR A 151 -13.74 2.54 32.61
N GLY A 152 -14.22 1.53 31.87
CA GLY A 152 -15.53 1.50 31.23
C GLY A 152 -15.56 1.90 29.74
N GLU A 153 -14.54 2.58 29.23
CA GLU A 153 -14.44 2.90 27.80
C GLU A 153 -14.11 1.66 26.95
N PRO A 154 -14.39 1.68 25.63
CA PRO A 154 -13.96 0.65 24.71
C PRO A 154 -12.45 0.40 24.72
N ASN A 155 -12.08 -0.88 24.73
CA ASN A 155 -10.69 -1.31 24.64
C ASN A 155 -10.28 -1.49 23.17
N ILE A 156 -9.72 -0.43 22.61
CA ILE A 156 -9.15 -0.39 21.26
C ILE A 156 -7.63 -0.67 21.25
N ALA A 157 -7.00 -0.95 22.39
CA ALA A 157 -5.57 -1.26 22.45
C ALA A 157 -5.24 -2.56 21.70
N GLY A 158 -4.03 -2.66 21.17
CA GLY A 158 -3.52 -3.84 20.48
C GLY A 158 -3.07 -3.59 19.05
N ASP A 159 -2.79 -4.68 18.34
CA ASP A 159 -2.34 -4.67 16.95
C ASP A 159 -3.53 -4.87 16.00
N TRP A 160 -3.59 -4.08 14.95
CA TRP A 160 -4.73 -3.93 14.06
C TRP A 160 -4.29 -3.94 12.60
N ALA A 161 -5.04 -4.62 11.73
CA ALA A 161 -4.79 -4.59 10.31
C ALA A 161 -6.09 -4.62 9.52
N SER A 162 -6.08 -4.03 8.33
CA SER A 162 -7.17 -4.24 7.37
C SER A 162 -7.14 -5.66 6.82
N GLU A 163 -8.29 -6.15 6.37
CA GLU A 163 -8.35 -7.41 5.63
C GLU A 163 -7.40 -7.36 4.42
N GLN A 164 -6.62 -8.43 4.22
CA GLN A 164 -5.75 -8.51 3.06
C GLN A 164 -6.59 -8.57 1.79
N ARG A 165 -6.11 -7.89 0.75
CA ARG A 165 -6.62 -8.04 -0.61
C ARG A 165 -5.63 -8.82 -1.44
N VAL A 166 -6.13 -9.81 -2.15
CA VAL A 166 -5.38 -10.68 -3.06
C VAL A 166 -5.96 -10.59 -4.46
N MET A 167 -5.16 -10.89 -5.48
CA MET A 167 -5.70 -10.95 -6.84
C MET A 167 -6.31 -12.30 -7.14
N VAL A 168 -7.39 -12.28 -7.94
CA VAL A 168 -8.06 -13.49 -8.40
C VAL A 168 -7.12 -14.36 -9.24
N ASP A 169 -6.30 -13.74 -10.11
CA ASP A 169 -5.13 -14.43 -10.67
C ASP A 169 -3.97 -14.32 -9.68
N PRO A 170 -3.56 -15.42 -9.02
CA PRO A 170 -2.52 -15.39 -7.99
C PRO A 170 -1.16 -14.96 -8.54
N ARG A 171 -0.90 -15.13 -9.84
CA ARG A 171 0.33 -14.67 -10.51
C ARG A 171 0.42 -13.16 -10.61
N GLY A 172 -0.66 -12.45 -10.38
CA GLY A 172 -0.63 -11.01 -10.31
C GLY A 172 -0.75 -10.28 -11.66
N VAL A 173 -1.22 -10.96 -12.71
CA VAL A 173 -1.36 -10.42 -14.09
C VAL A 173 -2.81 -10.16 -14.52
N GLY A 174 -3.80 -10.36 -13.64
CA GLY A 174 -5.21 -10.13 -13.98
C GLY A 174 -6.21 -10.38 -12.83
N GLY A 175 -7.51 -10.29 -13.14
CA GLY A 175 -8.60 -10.74 -12.27
C GLY A 175 -9.09 -9.76 -11.18
N GLY A 176 -8.35 -8.68 -10.89
CA GLY A 176 -8.74 -7.67 -9.91
C GLY A 176 -8.49 -8.08 -8.45
N LEU A 177 -8.54 -7.11 -7.53
CA LEU A 177 -8.30 -7.34 -6.09
C LEU A 177 -9.59 -7.69 -5.35
N VAL A 178 -9.57 -8.78 -4.63
CA VAL A 178 -10.69 -9.28 -3.81
C VAL A 178 -10.25 -9.44 -2.35
N PRO A 179 -11.17 -9.30 -1.38
CA PRO A 179 -10.87 -9.62 0.01
C PRO A 179 -10.46 -11.10 0.15
N LEU A 180 -9.47 -11.38 1.00
CA LEU A 180 -8.94 -12.74 1.19
C LEU A 180 -10.03 -13.72 1.63
N SER A 181 -10.99 -13.29 2.45
CA SER A 181 -12.14 -14.09 2.89
C SER A 181 -13.04 -14.55 1.74
N GLN A 182 -13.04 -13.85 0.61
CA GLN A 182 -13.88 -14.16 -0.56
C GLN A 182 -13.18 -15.03 -1.60
N LEU A 183 -11.87 -15.28 -1.47
CA LEU A 183 -11.08 -16.00 -2.48
C LEU A 183 -11.61 -17.42 -2.73
N GLY A 184 -12.03 -18.14 -1.68
CA GLY A 184 -12.56 -19.50 -1.81
C GLY A 184 -13.85 -19.57 -2.63
N GLN A 185 -14.69 -18.54 -2.56
CA GLN A 185 -15.99 -18.47 -3.24
C GLN A 185 -15.83 -18.21 -4.75
N ILE A 186 -14.78 -17.47 -5.14
CA ILE A 186 -14.51 -17.12 -6.53
C ILE A 186 -13.99 -18.33 -7.32
N ASN A 187 -13.16 -19.17 -6.70
CA ASN A 187 -12.63 -20.37 -7.32
C ASN A 187 -13.69 -21.45 -7.59
N GLN A 188 -14.81 -21.44 -6.85
CA GLN A 188 -15.94 -22.36 -7.07
C GLN A 188 -16.85 -21.91 -8.23
N ARG A 189 -16.80 -20.64 -8.64
CA ARG A 189 -17.63 -20.07 -9.71
C ARG A 189 -16.93 -20.03 -11.07
N GLY A 190 -16.12 -21.04 -11.38
CA GLY A 190 -15.47 -21.30 -12.67
C GLY A 190 -15.58 -20.20 -13.74
N GLN A 191 -14.45 -19.56 -14.04
CA GLN A 191 -14.22 -18.62 -15.15
C GLN A 191 -14.77 -17.19 -15.00
N GLY A 192 -13.84 -16.23 -15.08
CA GLY A 192 -13.99 -15.04 -15.92
C GLY A 192 -14.99 -13.94 -15.53
N GLN A 193 -15.82 -14.12 -14.50
CA GLN A 193 -16.74 -13.06 -14.09
C GLN A 193 -16.13 -12.21 -12.98
N ARG A 194 -15.92 -10.91 -13.29
CA ARG A 194 -15.60 -9.88 -12.30
C ARG A 194 -16.53 -10.06 -11.10
N ALA A 195 -15.96 -10.37 -9.94
CA ALA A 195 -16.71 -10.38 -8.70
C ALA A 195 -17.38 -8.99 -8.54
N ALA A 196 -18.68 -8.97 -8.25
CA ALA A 196 -19.34 -7.74 -7.82
C ALA A 196 -18.62 -7.24 -6.56
N GLY A 197 -17.96 -6.08 -6.65
CA GLY A 197 -17.09 -5.53 -5.59
C GLY A 197 -15.58 -5.62 -5.86
N ALA A 198 -15.15 -6.18 -6.99
CA ALA A 198 -13.78 -6.05 -7.47
C ALA A 198 -13.49 -4.58 -7.83
N ALA A 199 -12.88 -3.86 -6.89
CA ALA A 199 -12.34 -2.53 -7.18
C ALA A 199 -11.29 -2.69 -8.28
N ALA A 200 -11.50 -2.03 -9.42
CA ALA A 200 -10.46 -1.85 -10.42
C ALA A 200 -9.27 -1.17 -9.72
N ARG A 201 -8.05 -1.68 -9.97
CA ARG A 201 -6.84 -0.96 -9.59
C ARG A 201 -6.85 0.38 -10.32
N GLY A 202 -6.96 1.45 -9.54
CA GLY A 202 -6.99 2.81 -10.05
C GLY A 202 -8.35 3.15 -10.66
N GLY A 203 -8.96 4.23 -10.16
CA GLY A 203 -10.08 4.86 -10.85
C GLY A 203 -9.73 5.03 -12.32
N ALA A 204 -10.62 4.59 -13.20
CA ALA A 204 -10.50 4.78 -14.62
C ALA A 204 -10.15 6.26 -14.88
N ARG A 205 -8.93 6.52 -15.37
CA ARG A 205 -8.62 7.80 -16.00
C ARG A 205 -9.37 7.80 -17.32
N GLY A 206 -10.64 8.21 -17.26
CA GLY A 206 -11.35 8.66 -18.45
C GLY A 206 -10.56 9.82 -19.03
N ALA A 207 -9.95 9.59 -20.18
CA ALA A 207 -9.53 10.68 -21.05
C ALA A 207 -10.79 11.51 -21.37
N GLY A 208 -10.76 12.81 -21.05
CA GLY A 208 -11.77 13.76 -21.54
C GLY A 208 -12.97 14.08 -20.66
N ALA A 209 -12.92 13.89 -19.33
CA ALA A 209 -13.98 14.44 -18.47
C ALA A 209 -13.82 15.97 -18.33
N THR A 210 -14.63 16.75 -19.05
CA THR A 210 -14.83 18.18 -18.82
C THR A 210 -15.78 18.35 -17.64
N GLY A 211 -15.24 18.36 -16.42
CA GLY A 211 -15.98 18.52 -15.17
C GLY A 211 -15.04 18.53 -13.96
N PRO A 212 -15.48 19.03 -12.79
CA PRO A 212 -14.62 19.13 -11.62
C PRO A 212 -14.11 17.76 -11.19
N ARG A 213 -12.84 17.67 -10.79
CA ARG A 213 -12.28 16.41 -10.28
C ARG A 213 -12.84 16.14 -8.89
N LEU A 214 -13.59 15.05 -8.74
CA LEU A 214 -14.07 14.57 -7.45
C LEU A 214 -13.04 13.66 -6.79
N TYR A 215 -12.58 14.04 -5.61
CA TYR A 215 -11.71 13.23 -4.76
C TYR A 215 -12.45 12.81 -3.50
N GLY A 216 -12.72 11.51 -3.35
CA GLY A 216 -13.59 11.00 -2.28
C GLY A 216 -14.98 11.64 -2.29
N GLY A 217 -15.50 11.98 -3.48
CA GLY A 217 -16.80 12.65 -3.63
C GLY A 217 -16.79 14.17 -3.48
N THR A 218 -15.63 14.79 -3.18
CA THR A 218 -15.51 16.25 -3.01
C THR A 218 -14.79 16.92 -4.15
N GLU A 219 -15.31 18.07 -4.59
CA GLU A 219 -14.67 18.92 -5.59
C GLU A 219 -13.41 19.60 -5.03
N LEU A 220 -12.39 19.71 -5.88
CA LEU A 220 -11.20 20.49 -5.58
C LEU A 220 -11.43 21.98 -5.86
N THR A 221 -10.71 22.85 -5.16
CA THR A 221 -10.60 24.28 -5.52
C THR A 221 -9.83 24.44 -6.83
N GLU A 222 -9.83 25.64 -7.43
CA GLU A 222 -9.02 25.94 -8.61
C GLU A 222 -7.52 25.61 -8.38
N ARG A 223 -6.99 25.98 -7.21
CA ARG A 223 -5.62 25.62 -6.81
C ARG A 223 -5.45 24.10 -6.72
N GLY A 224 -6.40 23.41 -6.10
CA GLY A 224 -6.37 21.95 -5.98
C GLY A 224 -6.38 21.25 -7.33
N GLU A 225 -7.19 21.69 -8.29
CA GLU A 225 -7.22 21.14 -9.64
C GLU A 225 -5.91 21.37 -10.38
N LYS A 226 -5.39 22.60 -10.34
CA LYS A 226 -4.12 22.97 -10.97
C LYS A 226 -2.96 22.14 -10.44
N GLU A 227 -2.79 22.06 -9.12
CA GLU A 227 -1.68 21.32 -8.51
C GLU A 227 -1.85 19.80 -8.64
N ALA A 228 -3.08 19.26 -8.60
CA ALA A 228 -3.31 17.85 -8.87
C ALA A 228 -3.03 17.47 -10.33
N ALA A 229 -3.24 18.38 -11.29
CA ALA A 229 -2.87 18.18 -12.68
C ALA A 229 -1.35 18.22 -12.90
N ALA A 230 -0.63 19.04 -12.13
CA ALA A 230 0.82 19.13 -12.15
C ALA A 230 1.53 18.07 -11.28
N PHE A 231 0.77 17.28 -10.50
CA PHE A 231 1.33 16.32 -9.55
C PHE A 231 2.14 15.22 -10.27
N THR A 232 3.38 15.07 -9.84
CA THR A 232 4.34 14.08 -10.35
C THR A 232 4.60 12.98 -9.32
N GLN A 233 5.34 11.96 -9.73
CA GLN A 233 5.82 10.92 -8.82
C GLN A 233 6.53 11.50 -7.60
N GLN A 234 7.46 12.40 -7.86
CA GLN A 234 8.41 12.94 -6.89
C GLN A 234 7.68 13.73 -5.81
N ASP A 235 6.46 14.19 -6.09
CA ASP A 235 5.61 14.86 -5.13
C ASP A 235 5.03 13.90 -4.08
N ASN A 236 4.93 12.60 -4.38
CA ASN A 236 4.42 11.65 -3.41
C ASN A 236 5.49 11.34 -2.33
N PRO A 237 5.22 11.65 -1.05
CA PRO A 237 6.16 11.41 0.05
C PRO A 237 6.55 9.93 0.23
N ARG A 238 5.74 8.98 -0.26
CA ARG A 238 6.04 7.54 -0.16
C ARG A 238 7.39 7.17 -0.78
N PHE A 239 7.78 7.84 -1.85
CA PHE A 239 9.06 7.64 -2.53
C PHE A 239 10.27 8.17 -1.76
N ARG A 240 10.04 8.86 -0.65
CA ARG A 240 11.05 9.26 0.33
C ARG A 240 10.86 8.53 1.66
N CYS A 241 10.12 7.42 1.67
CA CYS A 241 9.80 6.68 2.88
C CYS A 241 9.07 7.51 3.95
N GLU A 242 8.27 8.48 3.50
CA GLU A 242 7.46 9.33 4.35
C GLU A 242 5.97 9.00 4.15
N THR A 243 5.22 8.96 5.25
CA THR A 243 3.77 8.80 5.22
C THR A 243 3.11 9.88 4.35
N THR A 244 2.19 9.50 3.47
CA THR A 244 1.28 10.38 2.74
C THR A 244 0.45 11.21 3.71
N SER A 245 -0.47 10.57 4.45
CA SER A 245 -1.32 11.24 5.43
C SER A 245 -1.79 10.28 6.51
N ILE A 246 -2.31 10.83 7.61
CA ILE A 246 -2.92 10.03 8.69
C ILE A 246 -4.16 9.25 8.21
N LEU A 247 -4.78 9.67 7.11
CA LEU A 247 -5.98 9.04 6.56
C LEU A 247 -5.62 7.89 5.63
N PHE A 248 -4.82 8.16 4.59
CA PHE A 248 -4.51 7.20 3.54
C PHE A 248 -3.71 6.00 4.04
N ASP A 249 -2.62 6.25 4.78
CA ASP A 249 -1.69 5.18 5.16
C ASP A 249 -2.12 4.35 6.36
N TRP A 250 -3.27 4.65 6.97
CA TRP A 250 -3.83 3.81 8.02
C TRP A 250 -4.16 2.40 7.50
N THR A 251 -4.62 2.27 6.25
CA THR A 251 -4.94 0.96 5.64
C THR A 251 -4.21 0.67 4.33
N PHE A 252 -3.59 1.68 3.71
CA PHE A 252 -2.88 1.48 2.45
C PHE A 252 -1.70 0.51 2.60
N ASP A 253 -1.64 -0.48 1.69
CA ASP A 253 -0.72 -1.63 1.72
C ASP A 253 -0.84 -2.55 2.95
N GLY A 254 -1.97 -2.46 3.67
CA GLY A 254 -2.37 -3.39 4.73
C GLY A 254 -1.35 -3.61 5.86
N PRO A 255 -0.69 -2.55 6.40
CA PRO A 255 0.21 -2.68 7.53
C PRO A 255 -0.53 -3.17 8.78
N VAL A 256 0.24 -3.76 9.70
CA VAL A 256 -0.21 -3.90 11.08
C VAL A 256 0.11 -2.61 11.81
N ASN A 257 -0.90 -1.92 12.33
CA ASN A 257 -0.76 -0.74 13.17
C ASN A 257 -0.94 -1.12 14.63
N ARG A 258 -0.33 -0.38 15.55
CA ARG A 258 -0.47 -0.60 16.99
C ARG A 258 -1.16 0.57 17.65
N ILE A 259 -2.12 0.26 18.53
CA ILE A 259 -2.79 1.22 19.40
C ILE A 259 -2.39 0.93 20.84
N THR A 260 -1.81 1.92 21.51
CA THR A 260 -1.54 1.87 22.96
C THR A 260 -2.47 2.83 23.66
N GLN A 261 -3.35 2.34 24.54
CA GLN A 261 -4.23 3.17 25.36
C GLN A 261 -3.66 3.35 26.76
N ASN A 262 -3.31 4.58 27.12
CA ASN A 262 -2.90 4.97 28.47
C ASN A 262 -4.07 5.63 29.20
N ARG A 263 -3.81 6.21 30.38
CA ARG A 263 -4.81 7.00 31.12
C ARG A 263 -5.16 8.29 30.38
N ASP A 264 -4.15 9.08 30.03
CA ASP A 264 -4.32 10.44 29.50
C ASP A 264 -3.95 10.56 28.01
N SER A 265 -3.58 9.45 27.36
CA SER A 265 -3.18 9.45 25.96
C SER A 265 -3.52 8.14 25.25
N ILE A 266 -3.73 8.22 23.95
CA ILE A 266 -3.78 7.07 23.04
C ILE A 266 -2.70 7.28 21.99
N VAL A 267 -1.83 6.29 21.82
CA VAL A 267 -0.76 6.35 20.81
C VAL A 267 -1.13 5.43 19.66
N LEU A 268 -1.11 5.96 18.44
CA LEU A 268 -1.21 5.20 17.21
C LEU A 268 0.17 5.11 16.55
N GLU A 269 0.65 3.90 16.36
CA GLU A 269 1.90 3.60 15.68
C GLU A 269 1.57 2.95 14.34
N TYR A 270 1.89 3.63 13.25
CA TYR A 270 1.62 3.12 11.92
C TYR A 270 2.70 2.09 11.59
N GLY A 271 2.28 0.93 11.08
CA GLY A 271 3.21 -0.11 10.64
C GLY A 271 3.98 0.28 9.39
N GLN A 272 3.57 1.35 8.70
CA GLN A 272 4.19 1.86 7.49
C GLN A 272 4.88 3.19 7.74
N MET A 273 6.14 3.30 7.31
CA MET A 273 6.94 4.55 7.30
C MET A 273 7.11 5.23 8.66
N GLY A 274 6.89 4.49 9.76
CA GLY A 274 7.25 4.88 11.12
C GLY A 274 6.48 6.05 11.72
N LEU A 275 5.33 6.43 11.16
CA LEU A 275 4.51 7.51 11.75
C LEU A 275 4.01 7.07 13.14
N ARG A 276 4.27 7.92 14.14
CA ARG A 276 3.74 7.78 15.49
C ARG A 276 2.95 9.02 15.84
N ARG A 277 1.69 8.83 16.22
CA ARG A 277 0.75 9.90 16.58
C ARG A 277 0.28 9.71 18.02
N THR A 278 0.24 10.80 18.78
CA THR A 278 -0.33 10.82 20.13
C THR A 278 -1.64 11.59 20.09
N ILE A 279 -2.70 10.98 20.60
CA ILE A 279 -4.00 11.57 20.86
C ILE A 279 -4.04 11.92 22.35
N HIS A 280 -4.14 13.20 22.65
CA HIS A 280 -4.23 13.69 24.03
C HIS A 280 -5.68 13.57 24.54
N MET A 281 -5.90 12.76 25.57
CA MET A 281 -7.24 12.47 26.12
C MET A 281 -7.63 13.41 27.27
N ASN A 282 -6.67 14.19 27.77
CA ASN A 282 -6.81 15.09 28.91
C ASN A 282 -6.85 16.57 28.50
N MET A 283 -7.15 16.87 27.24
CA MET A 283 -7.18 18.23 26.69
C MET A 283 -8.56 18.55 26.10
N LYS A 284 -9.08 19.74 26.39
CA LYS A 284 -10.36 20.22 25.83
C LYS A 284 -10.17 21.06 24.57
N THR A 285 -9.01 21.68 24.41
CA THR A 285 -8.69 22.59 23.30
C THR A 285 -7.27 22.35 22.84
N HIS A 286 -7.00 22.58 21.56
CA HIS A 286 -5.65 22.57 21.03
C HIS A 286 -4.82 23.73 21.61
N PRO A 287 -3.50 23.56 21.79
CA PRO A 287 -2.61 24.67 22.13
C PRO A 287 -2.65 25.76 21.06
N PRO A 288 -2.47 27.05 21.41
CA PRO A 288 -2.44 28.13 20.42
C PRO A 288 -1.19 28.07 19.50
N ASN A 289 -0.08 27.50 19.99
CA ASN A 289 1.22 27.47 19.30
C ASN A 289 1.64 26.03 19.00
N ILE A 290 0.95 25.38 18.06
CA ILE A 290 1.27 24.02 17.64
C ILE A 290 2.45 24.08 16.66
N LYS A 291 3.53 23.36 16.95
CA LYS A 291 4.57 23.10 15.96
C LYS A 291 3.99 22.17 14.89
N PRO A 292 3.89 22.59 13.62
CA PRO A 292 3.27 21.75 12.60
C PRO A 292 4.02 20.44 12.40
N SER A 293 3.27 19.37 12.16
CA SER A 293 3.83 18.05 11.87
C SER A 293 3.01 17.30 10.83
N ARG A 294 3.56 16.25 10.24
CA ARG A 294 2.82 15.38 9.32
C ARG A 294 1.65 14.64 10.01
N ALA A 295 1.77 14.38 11.31
CA ALA A 295 0.71 13.75 12.11
C ALA A 295 -0.35 14.75 12.62
N GLY A 296 -0.06 16.06 12.54
CA GLY A 296 -0.80 17.08 13.26
C GLY A 296 -0.65 16.98 14.78
N HIS A 297 -1.52 17.67 15.50
CA HIS A 297 -1.73 17.57 16.94
C HIS A 297 -3.16 17.08 17.18
N SER A 298 -3.32 15.93 17.83
CA SER A 298 -4.63 15.31 18.05
C SER A 298 -5.10 15.42 19.50
N ILE A 299 -6.35 15.83 19.71
CA ILE A 299 -7.04 15.67 21.00
C ILE A 299 -8.18 14.67 20.84
N GLY A 300 -8.46 13.90 21.89
CA GLY A 300 -9.47 12.85 21.87
C GLY A 300 -10.44 12.96 23.03
N ARG A 301 -11.66 12.52 22.79
CA ARG A 301 -12.71 12.41 23.81
C ARG A 301 -13.69 11.30 23.45
N TRP A 302 -14.26 10.66 24.47
CA TRP A 302 -15.30 9.66 24.30
C TRP A 302 -16.68 10.32 24.23
N GLU A 303 -17.44 10.00 23.19
CA GLU A 303 -18.88 10.24 23.07
C GLU A 303 -19.59 8.89 23.16
N GLY A 304 -20.03 8.51 24.36
CA GLY A 304 -20.43 7.12 24.62
C GLY A 304 -19.29 6.17 24.27
N ASP A 305 -19.53 5.27 23.33
CA ASP A 305 -18.56 4.25 22.88
C ASP A 305 -17.74 4.67 21.66
N VAL A 306 -17.84 5.94 21.24
CA VAL A 306 -17.10 6.46 20.07
C VAL A 306 -15.97 7.35 20.54
N LEU A 307 -14.74 7.00 20.18
CA LEU A 307 -13.60 7.91 20.34
C LEU A 307 -13.64 8.92 19.19
N VAL A 308 -13.88 10.18 19.53
CA VAL A 308 -13.81 11.30 18.59
C VAL A 308 -12.44 11.95 18.73
N VAL A 309 -11.73 12.07 17.62
CA VAL A 309 -10.38 12.63 17.56
C VAL A 309 -10.39 13.85 16.65
N ASP A 310 -10.05 15.01 17.20
CA ASP A 310 -9.89 16.27 16.47
C ASP A 310 -8.41 16.52 16.24
N THR A 311 -8.01 16.82 15.00
CA THR A 311 -6.61 17.02 14.63
C THR A 311 -6.44 18.25 13.74
N ILE A 312 -5.53 19.13 14.15
CA ILE A 312 -5.08 20.33 13.40
C ILE A 312 -3.55 20.44 13.41
N GLY A 313 -3.00 21.49 12.81
CA GLY A 313 -1.55 21.78 12.88
C GLY A 313 -0.73 20.86 11.99
N PHE A 314 -1.25 20.54 10.80
CA PHE A 314 -0.53 19.73 9.83
C PHE A 314 0.53 20.55 9.10
N LEU A 315 1.65 19.91 8.74
CA LEU A 315 2.52 20.42 7.68
C LEU A 315 1.81 20.28 6.33
N PRO A 316 1.87 21.27 5.42
CA PRO A 316 1.38 21.11 4.06
C PRO A 316 1.95 19.84 3.41
N GLY A 317 1.10 19.08 2.73
CA GLY A 317 1.41 17.71 2.35
C GLY A 317 0.51 17.15 1.28
N VAL A 318 0.42 15.82 1.24
CA VAL A 318 -0.40 15.07 0.29
C VAL A 318 -1.50 14.38 1.08
N LEU A 319 -2.76 14.74 0.82
CA LEU A 319 -3.89 14.16 1.53
C LEU A 319 -4.05 12.70 1.08
N ALA A 320 -4.15 12.54 -0.23
CA ALA A 320 -3.94 11.28 -0.90
C ALA A 320 -3.75 11.58 -2.40
N ALA A 321 -2.73 10.96 -3.01
CA ALA A 321 -2.27 11.35 -4.34
C ALA A 321 -3.39 11.26 -5.40
N PRO A 322 -3.50 12.25 -6.30
CA PRO A 322 -2.61 13.41 -6.51
C PRO A 322 -2.99 14.66 -5.68
N VAL A 323 -3.91 14.55 -4.71
CA VAL A 323 -4.47 15.70 -4.00
C VAL A 323 -3.59 16.09 -2.81
N ARG A 324 -3.23 17.38 -2.76
CA ARG A 324 -2.50 18.01 -1.66
C ARG A 324 -3.42 18.57 -0.59
N HIS A 325 -2.85 18.91 0.56
CA HIS A 325 -3.47 19.72 1.58
C HIS A 325 -2.50 20.80 2.07
N SER A 326 -3.06 21.87 2.63
CA SER A 326 -2.38 22.98 3.26
C SER A 326 -2.22 22.77 4.77
N GLU A 327 -1.70 23.79 5.44
CA GLU A 327 -1.69 23.94 6.90
C GLU A 327 -3.09 24.12 7.51
N LYS A 328 -4.10 24.46 6.69
CA LYS A 328 -5.49 24.61 7.11
C LYS A 328 -6.27 23.29 7.14
N LEU A 329 -5.60 22.17 6.88
CA LEU A 329 -6.22 20.85 7.03
C LEU A 329 -6.72 20.67 8.46
N HIS A 330 -8.01 20.35 8.60
CA HIS A 330 -8.64 19.92 9.83
C HIS A 330 -9.23 18.54 9.60
N VAL A 331 -8.96 17.62 10.53
CA VAL A 331 -9.44 16.23 10.43
C VAL A 331 -10.14 15.84 11.72
N VAL A 332 -11.37 15.36 11.58
CA VAL A 332 -12.12 14.71 12.65
C VAL A 332 -12.27 13.24 12.32
N GLU A 333 -11.70 12.36 13.15
CA GLU A 333 -11.86 10.91 13.06
C GLU A 333 -12.81 10.43 14.17
N ARG A 334 -13.59 9.39 13.88
CA ARG A 334 -14.48 8.71 14.84
C ARG A 334 -14.17 7.23 14.80
N PHE A 335 -13.72 6.68 15.92
CA PHE A 335 -13.41 5.26 16.07
C PHE A 335 -14.50 4.58 16.89
N SER A 336 -15.06 3.50 16.34
CA SER A 336 -16.10 2.69 16.98
C SER A 336 -15.70 1.22 16.95
N LEU A 337 -15.80 0.56 18.11
CA LEU A 337 -15.47 -0.85 18.27
C LEU A 337 -16.75 -1.68 18.38
N ASP A 338 -16.93 -2.65 17.50
CA ASP A 338 -17.96 -3.67 17.67
C ASP A 338 -17.45 -4.76 18.63
N PRO A 339 -18.05 -4.94 19.82
CA PRO A 339 -17.59 -5.90 20.82
C PRO A 339 -17.82 -7.37 20.43
N LYS A 340 -18.65 -7.65 19.40
CA LYS A 340 -18.93 -9.03 18.95
C LYS A 340 -17.92 -9.50 17.91
N THR A 341 -17.62 -8.64 16.95
CA THR A 341 -16.73 -8.96 15.82
C THR A 341 -15.30 -8.50 16.06
N MET A 342 -15.09 -7.60 17.01
CA MET A 342 -13.87 -6.83 17.21
C MET A 342 -13.47 -6.00 15.99
N ASN A 343 -14.41 -5.67 15.10
CA ASN A 343 -14.17 -4.68 14.06
C ASN A 343 -13.99 -3.29 14.69
N LEU A 344 -12.87 -2.65 14.41
CA LEU A 344 -12.64 -1.24 14.71
C LEU A 344 -12.88 -0.44 13.43
N THR A 345 -14.00 0.27 13.41
CA THR A 345 -14.38 1.15 12.31
C THR A 345 -13.85 2.54 12.60
N ARG A 346 -13.13 3.12 11.65
CA ARG A 346 -12.81 4.55 11.62
C ARG A 346 -13.64 5.20 10.53
N SER A 347 -14.38 6.25 10.88
CA SER A 347 -14.89 7.21 9.90
C SER A 347 -14.17 8.54 10.07
N TYR A 348 -14.09 9.33 9.01
CA TYR A 348 -13.40 10.60 9.06
C TYR A 348 -14.05 11.64 8.17
N VAL A 349 -13.86 12.90 8.57
CA VAL A 349 -14.17 14.09 7.81
C VAL A 349 -12.90 14.94 7.82
N ALA A 350 -12.48 15.40 6.63
CA ALA A 350 -11.37 16.31 6.48
C ALA A 350 -11.80 17.54 5.67
N GLU A 351 -11.36 18.70 6.13
CA GLU A 351 -11.64 19.99 5.51
C GLU A 351 -10.33 20.71 5.25
N ASP A 352 -10.21 21.28 4.07
CA ASP A 352 -9.09 22.16 3.72
C ASP A 352 -9.59 23.16 2.67
N PRO A 353 -9.95 24.40 3.07
CA PRO A 353 -10.53 25.37 2.14
C PRO A 353 -9.54 25.86 1.06
N VAL A 354 -8.25 25.53 1.17
CA VAL A 354 -7.26 25.86 0.14
C VAL A 354 -7.33 24.87 -1.02
N TYR A 355 -7.59 23.59 -0.74
CA TYR A 355 -7.57 22.51 -1.72
C TYR A 355 -8.92 21.86 -2.02
N LEU A 356 -9.87 21.92 -1.09
CA LEU A 356 -11.18 21.27 -1.16
C LEU A 356 -12.31 22.32 -1.10
N LYS A 357 -13.32 22.19 -1.97
CA LYS A 357 -14.54 23.02 -1.90
C LYS A 357 -15.54 22.54 -0.84
N GLY A 358 -15.31 21.36 -0.25
CA GLY A 358 -16.19 20.73 0.74
C GLY A 358 -15.46 19.69 1.57
N GLN A 359 -16.23 18.83 2.24
CA GLN A 359 -15.72 17.82 3.15
C GLN A 359 -15.22 16.57 2.41
N TYR A 360 -13.96 16.21 2.60
CA TYR A 360 -13.45 14.90 2.21
C TYR A 360 -13.84 13.88 3.28
N THR A 361 -14.68 12.91 2.93
CA THR A 361 -15.20 11.93 3.89
C THR A 361 -14.82 10.51 3.48
N GLY A 362 -14.78 9.62 4.46
CA GLY A 362 -14.52 8.21 4.22
C GLY A 362 -14.62 7.37 5.48
N SER A 363 -14.49 6.06 5.28
CA SER A 363 -14.45 5.10 6.38
C SER A 363 -13.64 3.87 5.99
N ASP A 364 -13.01 3.28 6.99
CA ASP A 364 -12.28 2.03 6.91
C ASP A 364 -12.55 1.16 8.15
N VAL A 365 -12.28 -0.14 8.00
CA VAL A 365 -12.44 -1.14 9.06
C VAL A 365 -11.13 -1.92 9.19
N VAL A 366 -10.66 -2.06 10.42
CA VAL A 366 -9.55 -2.93 10.79
C VAL A 366 -9.99 -3.96 11.81
N GLN A 367 -9.30 -5.09 11.83
CA GLN A 367 -9.53 -6.21 12.75
C GLN A 367 -8.28 -6.47 13.58
N PRO A 368 -8.38 -7.19 14.71
CA PRO A 368 -7.20 -7.66 15.42
C PRO A 368 -6.23 -8.31 14.42
N ALA A 369 -4.97 -7.90 14.44
CA ALA A 369 -4.03 -8.31 13.43
C ALA A 369 -3.80 -9.84 13.45
N ASP A 370 -3.64 -10.40 12.26
CA ASP A 370 -3.24 -11.80 11.99
C ASP A 370 -1.71 -12.00 12.03
N ALA A 371 -0.96 -10.93 12.31
CA ALA A 371 0.48 -10.91 12.46
C ALA A 371 0.89 -9.83 13.49
N PRO A 372 2.06 -9.96 14.14
CA PRO A 372 2.52 -8.97 15.10
C PRO A 372 2.90 -7.64 14.41
N TYR A 373 2.70 -6.53 15.11
CA TYR A 373 3.25 -5.23 14.69
C TYR A 373 4.77 -5.34 14.52
N THR A 374 5.24 -4.83 13.39
CA THR A 374 6.67 -4.74 13.07
C THR A 374 6.95 -3.32 12.62
N LYS A 375 7.98 -2.69 13.20
CA LYS A 375 8.42 -1.38 12.74
C LYS A 375 8.90 -1.48 11.29
N ASP A 376 8.49 -0.52 10.48
CA ASP A 376 8.87 -0.49 9.07
C ASP A 376 10.36 -0.22 8.86
N ASN A 377 10.95 -0.93 7.90
CA ASN A 377 12.26 -0.64 7.33
C ASN A 377 12.02 -0.28 5.86
N CYS A 378 11.75 0.99 5.61
CA CYS A 378 11.53 1.50 4.26
C CYS A 378 12.85 1.85 3.58
N LYS A 379 13.00 1.42 2.34
CA LYS A 379 14.09 1.78 1.43
C LYS A 379 13.53 1.79 0.01
N GLU A 380 13.35 2.98 -0.54
CA GLU A 380 12.84 3.13 -1.91
C GLU A 380 13.86 2.59 -2.93
N GLN A 381 13.40 1.72 -3.84
CA GLN A 381 14.24 1.03 -4.82
C GLN A 381 13.69 1.01 -6.24
N GLY A 382 12.48 1.52 -6.45
CA GLY A 382 11.79 1.55 -7.75
C GLY A 382 12.43 2.47 -8.78
N PHE A 383 13.26 3.45 -8.36
CA PHE A 383 13.98 4.36 -9.26
C PHE A 383 15.39 3.91 -9.64
N ILE A 384 15.83 2.78 -9.11
CA ILE A 384 17.15 2.25 -9.40
C ILE A 384 17.14 1.63 -10.80
N ASN A 385 18.05 2.07 -11.68
CA ASN A 385 18.37 1.32 -12.88
C ASN A 385 19.36 0.20 -12.51
N TYR A 386 18.84 -1.00 -12.31
CA TYR A 386 19.60 -2.13 -11.82
C TYR A 386 20.61 -2.63 -12.85
N SER A 387 20.29 -2.58 -14.15
CA SER A 387 21.26 -2.92 -15.19
C SER A 387 22.52 -2.05 -15.15
N GLN A 388 22.41 -0.78 -14.72
CA GLN A 388 23.54 0.17 -14.63
C GLN A 388 24.32 0.09 -13.31
N GLN A 389 23.73 -0.46 -12.25
CA GLN A 389 24.41 -0.62 -10.95
C GLN A 389 25.34 -1.83 -10.89
N GLN A 390 25.33 -2.67 -11.92
CA GLN A 390 26.23 -3.82 -12.00
C GLN A 390 27.65 -3.30 -12.26
N GLN A 391 28.48 -3.26 -11.22
CA GLN A 391 29.92 -3.14 -11.44
C GLN A 391 30.35 -4.29 -12.35
N PRO A 392 31.26 -4.06 -13.32
CA PRO A 392 31.84 -5.16 -14.08
C PRO A 392 32.40 -6.17 -13.08
N VAL A 393 32.00 -7.43 -13.22
CA VAL A 393 32.64 -8.53 -12.51
C VAL A 393 34.11 -8.46 -12.91
N LYS A 394 34.96 -8.05 -11.97
CA LYS A 394 36.42 -8.10 -12.16
C LYS A 394 36.87 -9.54 -12.25
#